data_AF-A0A1B1K622-F1
#
_entry.id   AF-A0A1B1K622-F1
#
_cell.length_a   1.000
_cell.length_b   1.000
_cell.length_c   1.000
_cell.angle_alpha   90.00
_cell.angle_beta   90.00
_cell.angle_gamma   90.00
#
_symmetry.space_group_name_H-M   'P 1'
#
loop_
_entity.id
_entity.type
_entity.pdbx_description
1 polymer ?
#
loop_
_entity_poly.entity_id
_entity_poly.type
_entity_poly.pdbx_seq_one_letter_code
_entity_poly.pdbx_strand_id
1 'polypeptide(L)' 'MADLDPFATQADAHRAIAGELILDGFDDPMEIGRGGFGVVYRCMETALDRTVAIKVLSGV' A
#
# COMPACT_ATOMS: atom_id res chain seq x y z
N MET A 1 -3.80 -17.58 5.87
CA MET A 1 -3.88 -17.66 4.40
C MET A 1 -4.95 -16.67 3.98
N ALA A 2 -4.55 -15.42 3.70
CA ALA A 2 -5.47 -14.46 3.10
C ALA A 2 -5.61 -14.84 1.63
N ASP A 3 -6.80 -15.28 1.25
CA ASP A 3 -7.19 -15.58 -0.12
C ASP A 3 -7.32 -14.24 -0.87
N LEU A 4 -6.29 -13.85 -1.61
CA LEU A 4 -6.36 -12.69 -2.48
C LEU A 4 -7.23 -13.08 -3.67
N ASP A 5 -8.48 -12.62 -3.69
CA ASP A 5 -9.42 -12.85 -4.77
C ASP A 5 -8.77 -12.42 -6.11
N PRO A 6 -8.50 -13.37 -7.03
CA PRO A 6 -7.85 -13.08 -8.31
C PRO A 6 -8.72 -12.22 -9.24
N PHE A 7 -10.00 -12.00 -8.90
CA PHE A 7 -10.93 -11.15 -9.63
C PHE A 7 -11.14 -9.78 -8.98
N ALA A 8 -10.46 -9.48 -7.87
CA ALA A 8 -10.50 -8.15 -7.27
C ALA A 8 -10.08 -7.12 -8.32
N THR A 9 -10.95 -6.13 -8.57
CA THR A 9 -10.62 -5.06 -9.51
C THR A 9 -9.43 -4.31 -8.93
N GLN A 10 -8.48 -3.88 -9.76
CA GLN A 10 -7.23 -3.25 -9.27
C GLN A 10 -7.47 -2.07 -8.31
N ALA A 11 -8.62 -1.38 -8.43
CA ALA A 11 -9.05 -0.32 -7.51
C ALA A 11 -9.38 -0.83 -6.10
N ASP A 12 -10.03 -2.00 -5.97
CA ASP A 12 -10.34 -2.62 -4.68
C ASP A 12 -9.07 -3.06 -3.96
N ALA A 13 -8.15 -3.72 -4.68
CA ALA A 13 -6.85 -4.11 -4.12
C ALA A 13 -6.05 -2.90 -3.63
N HIS A 14 -6.05 -1.80 -4.39
CA HIS A 14 -5.39 -0.56 -3.99
C HIS A 14 -6.00 0.04 -2.71
N ARG A 15 -7.34 0.03 -2.59
CA ARG A 15 -8.01 0.51 -1.36
C ARG A 15 -7.75 -0.39 -0.16
N ALA A 16 -7.64 -1.70 -0.35
CA ALA A 16 -7.29 -2.64 0.71
C ALA A 16 -5.90 -2.35 1.29
N ILE A 17 -4.88 -2.24 0.43
CA ILE A 17 -3.51 -1.85 0.82
C ILE A 17 -3.52 -0.46 1.48
N ALA A 18 -4.28 0.46 0.90
CA ALA A 18 -4.70 1.74 1.46
C ALA A 18 -4.95 1.71 2.97
N GLY A 19 -5.94 0.90 3.34
CA GLY A 19 -6.40 0.74 4.72
C GLY A 19 -5.40 0.00 5.60
N GLU A 20 -4.71 -1.01 5.08
CA GLU A 20 -3.67 -1.75 5.82
C GLU A 20 -2.54 -0.82 6.27
N LEU A 21 -2.05 0.06 5.37
CA LEU A 21 -1.01 1.03 5.71
C LEU A 21 -1.44 1.97 6.85
N ILE A 22 -2.69 2.46 6.82
CA ILE A 22 -3.22 3.33 7.86
C ILE A 22 -3.31 2.59 9.20
N LEU A 23 -3.78 1.33 9.20
CA LEU A 23 -3.86 0.51 10.40
C LEU A 23 -2.48 0.23 11.03
N ASP A 24 -1.44 0.18 10.21
CA ASP A 24 -0.05 -0.01 10.63
C ASP A 24 0.66 1.30 11.05
N GLY A 25 -0.05 2.44 11.04
CA GLY A 25 0.49 3.74 11.48
C GLY A 25 1.19 4.55 10.39
N PHE A 26 0.87 4.27 9.12
CA PHE A 26 1.32 5.03 7.96
C PHE A 26 0.16 5.83 7.36
N ASP A 27 0.05 7.09 7.78
CA ASP A 27 -1.01 8.02 7.36
C ASP A 27 -0.79 8.59 5.95
N ASP A 28 -1.86 9.16 5.37
CA ASP A 28 -1.89 9.76 4.02
C ASP A 28 -1.22 8.90 2.92
N PRO A 29 -1.59 7.61 2.77
CA PRO A 29 -1.02 6.78 1.72
C PRO A 29 -1.40 7.30 0.33
N MET A 30 -0.40 7.73 -0.42
CA MET A 30 -0.54 8.24 -1.79
C MET A 30 0.34 7.45 -2.73
N GLU A 31 -0.22 6.82 -3.77
CA GLU A 31 0.58 6.17 -4.81
C GLU A 31 1.45 7.22 -5.53
N ILE A 32 2.76 6.98 -5.55
CA ILE A 32 3.76 7.83 -6.20
C ILE A 32 4.51 7.10 -7.32
N GLY A 33 4.25 5.81 -7.52
CA GLY A 33 4.81 5.05 -8.63
C GLY A 33 4.32 3.61 -8.67
N ARG A 34 4.25 3.06 -9.88
CA ARG A 34 3.86 1.67 -10.14
C ARG A 34 4.75 1.07 -11.21
N GLY A 35 5.18 -0.17 -10.99
CA GLY A 35 5.99 -0.92 -11.95
C GLY A 35 5.78 -2.43 -11.81
N GLY A 36 6.56 -3.22 -12.57
CA GLY A 36 6.40 -4.68 -12.62
C GLY A 36 6.65 -5.41 -11.29
N PHE A 37 7.21 -4.73 -10.29
CA PHE A 37 7.46 -5.27 -8.94
C PHE A 37 6.47 -4.76 -7.88
N GLY A 38 5.41 -4.06 -8.29
CA GLY A 38 4.37 -3.55 -7.40
C GLY A 38 4.26 -2.02 -7.37
N VAL A 39 3.77 -1.49 -6.25
CA VAL A 39 3.35 -0.09 -6.08
C VAL A 39 4.17 0.57 -4.98
N VAL A 40 4.51 1.85 -5.14
CA VAL A 40 5.16 2.68 -4.13
C VAL A 40 4.19 3.74 -3.64
N TYR A 41 4.02 3.82 -2.32
CA TYR A 41 3.22 4.82 -1.64
C TYR A 41 4.12 5.79 -0.88
N ARG A 42 3.79 7.07 -0.91
CA ARG A 42 4.25 8.05 0.08
C ARG A 42 3.30 7.97 1.27
N CYS A 43 3.84 7.90 2.49
CA CYS A 43 3.05 7.97 3.71
C CYS A 43 3.76 8.84 4.76
N MET A 44 3.02 9.25 5.80
CA MET A 44 3.55 9.80 7.04
C MET A 44 3.67 8.67 8.09
N GLU A 45 4.88 8.38 8.56
CA GLU A 45 5.12 7.41 9.62
C GLU A 45 4.95 8.10 10.99
N THR A 46 3.79 7.91 11.60
CA THR A 46 3.38 8.66 12.80
C THR A 46 4.28 8.43 14.00
N ALA A 47 4.86 7.22 14.13
CA ALA A 47 5.77 6.88 15.22
C ALA A 47 7.10 7.66 15.17
N LEU A 48 7.54 8.07 13.97
CA LEU A 48 8.84 8.72 13.74
C LEU A 48 8.72 10.15 13.19
N ASP A 49 7.50 10.66 13.06
CA ASP A 49 7.17 11.99 12.53
C ASP A 49 7.91 12.31 11.22
N ARG A 50 7.89 11.38 10.26
CA ARG A 50 8.60 11.53 8.98
C ARG A 50 7.84 10.99 7.79
N THR A 51 8.13 11.55 6.62
CA THR A 51 7.64 11.04 5.34
C THR A 51 8.48 9.84 4.88
N VAL A 52 7.82 8.76 4.48
CA VAL A 52 8.44 7.53 3.98
C VAL A 52 7.90 7.13 2.61
N ALA A 53 8.69 6.34 1.87
CA ALA A 53 8.25 5.63 0.68
C ALA A 53 8.11 4.14 1.01
N ILE A 54 6.91 3.60 0.88
CA ILE A 54 6.60 2.19 1.14
C ILE A 54 6.40 1.48 -0.19
N LYS A 55 7.23 0.47 -0.46
CA LYS A 55 7.10 -0.37 -1.65
C LYS A 55 6.34 -1.64 -1.30
N VAL A 56 5.15 -1.78 -1.86
CA VAL A 56 4.30 -2.95 -1.73
C VAL A 56 4.60 -3.88 -2.90
N LEU A 57 5.05 -5.09 -2.57
CA LEU A 57 5.39 -6.10 -3.56
C LEU A 57 4.13 -6.87 -3.96
N SER A 58 3.85 -6.93 -5.26
CA SER A 58 2.81 -7.82 -5.78
C SER A 58 3.37 -9.23 -5.86
N GLY A 59 2.93 -10.12 -4.96
CA GLY A 59 3.27 -11.54 -5.02
C GLY A 59 2.67 -12.18 -6.28
N VAL A 60 3.45 -13.04 -6.94
CA VAL A 60 2.97 -13.99 -7.95
C VAL A 60 2.42 -15.24 -7.28
#